data_AF-A0A0J1LJZ9-F1
#
_entry.id   AF-A0A0J1LJZ9-F1
#
_cell.length_a   1.000
_cell.length_b   1.000
_cell.length_c   1.000
_cell.angle_alpha   90.00
_cell.angle_beta   90.00
_cell.angle_gamma   90.00
#
_symmetry.space_group_name_H-M   'P 1'
#
loop_
_entity.id
_entity.type
_entity.pdbx_description
1 polymer ?
#
loop_
_entity_poly.entity_id
_entity_poly.type
_entity_poly.pdbx_seq_one_letter_code
_entity_poly.pdbx_strand_id
1 'polypeptide(L)' 'MRLNLKDIVLQAKLEMAKTLYANGVSLYYISLATGLTWRILMAELSFITRHEVILQKSKTRKPEL' A
#
# COMPACT_ATOMS: atom_id res chain seq x y z
N MET A 1 18.50 -15.61 -3.08
CA MET A 1 18.13 -14.32 -2.46
C MET A 1 17.67 -14.62 -1.04
N ARG A 2 18.44 -14.27 0.01
CA ARG A 2 18.01 -14.48 1.40
C ARG A 2 17.04 -13.34 1.75
N LEU A 3 15.74 -13.60 1.76
CA LEU A 3 14.75 -12.68 2.30
C LEU A 3 15.03 -12.52 3.79
N ASN A 4 15.38 -11.31 4.22
CA ASN A 4 15.58 -11.00 5.63
C ASN A 4 14.22 -11.01 6.33
N LEU A 5 14.11 -11.62 7.51
CA LEU A 5 12.85 -11.70 8.25
C LEU A 5 12.26 -10.31 8.52
N LYS A 6 13.13 -9.32 8.72
CA LYS A 6 12.75 -7.91 8.87
C LYS A 6 12.01 -7.36 7.64
N ASP A 7 12.43 -7.75 6.44
CA ASP A 7 11.83 -7.30 5.19
C ASP A 7 10.45 -7.95 4.99
N ILE A 8 10.31 -9.23 5.35
CA ILE A 8 9.03 -9.94 5.31
C ILE A 8 8.02 -9.30 6.27
N VAL A 9 8.44 -9.01 7.50
CA VAL A 9 7.58 -8.37 8.51
C VAL A 9 7.17 -6.97 8.07
N LEU A 10 8.10 -6.20 7.49
CA LEU A 10 7.79 -4.87 6.96
C LEU A 10 6.79 -4.96 5.80
N GLN A 11 6.99 -5.89 4.87
CA GLN A 11 6.08 -6.09 3.74
C GLN A 11 4.68 -6.50 4.20
N ALA A 12 4.56 -7.41 5.16
CA ALA A 12 3.27 -7.82 5.72
C ALA A 12 2.51 -6.65 6.37
N LYS A 13 3.22 -5.80 7.13
CA LYS A 13 2.64 -4.59 7.74
C LYS A 13 2.15 -3.60 6.68
N LEU A 14 2.90 -3.46 5.58
CA LEU A 14 2.52 -2.58 4.48
C LEU A 14 1.29 -3.10 3.74
N GLU A 15 1.21 -4.40 3.45
CA GLU A 15 0.01 -4.98 2.84
C GLU A 15 -1.23 -4.78 3.72
N MET A 16 -1.12 -4.99 5.04
CA MET A 16 -2.19 -4.69 5.98
C MET A 16 -2.60 -3.21 5.94
N ALA A 17 -1.62 -2.28 5.94
CA ALA A 17 -1.89 -0.85 5.86
C ALA A 17 -2.65 -0.47 4.57
N LYS A 18 -2.29 -1.07 3.43
CA LYS A 18 -2.97 -0.86 2.14
C LYS A 18 -4.41 -1.32 2.20
N THR A 19 -4.65 -2.54 2.69
CA THR A 19 -6.01 -3.08 2.80
C THR A 19 -6.88 -2.18 3.68
N LEU A 20 -6.37 -1.74 4.83
CA LEU A 20 -7.12 -0.85 5.72
C LEU A 20 -7.40 0.51 5.06
N TYR A 21 -6.41 1.10 4.39
CA TYR A 21 -6.56 2.38 3.69
C TYR A 21 -7.60 2.29 2.55
N ALA A 22 -7.55 1.21 1.75
CA ALA A 22 -8.50 0.97 0.67
C ALA A 22 -9.95 0.80 1.18
N ASN A 23 -10.13 0.33 2.42
CA ASN A 23 -11.43 0.23 3.08
C ASN A 23 -11.83 1.51 3.84
N GLY A 24 -11.12 2.63 3.64
CA GLY A 24 -11.48 3.94 4.21
C GLY A 24 -11.08 4.13 5.67
N VAL A 25 -10.21 3.28 6.23
CA VAL A 25 -9.72 3.44 7.60
C VAL A 25 -8.78 4.64 7.68
N SER A 26 -8.98 5.51 8.68
CA SER A 26 -8.10 6.65 8.92
C SER A 26 -6.66 6.22 9.18
N LEU A 27 -5.72 6.96 8.59
CA LEU A 27 -4.27 6.74 8.72
C LEU A 27 -3.80 6.71 10.17
N TYR A 28 -4.48 7.41 11.08
CA TYR A 28 -4.21 7.34 12.52
C TYR A 28 -4.38 5.91 13.07
N TYR A 29 -5.51 5.27 12.78
CA TYR A 29 -5.79 3.90 13.22
C TYR A 29 -4.91 2.88 12.52
N ILE A 30 -4.56 3.12 11.25
CA ILE A 30 -3.60 2.28 10.51
C ILE A 30 -2.22 2.33 11.16
N SER A 31 -1.75 3.52 11.54
CA SER A 31 -0.47 3.68 12.25
C SER A 31 -0.46 2.92 13.57
N LEU A 32 -1.55 2.98 14.34
CA LEU A 32 -1.69 2.24 15.59
C LEU A 32 -1.66 0.71 15.37
N ALA A 33 -2.42 0.21 14.39
CA ALA A 33 -2.55 -1.22 14.15
C ALA A 33 -1.28 -1.86 13.56
N THR A 34 -0.56 -1.14 12.70
CA THR A 34 0.63 -1.66 12.00
C THR A 34 1.95 -1.33 12.71
N GLY A 35 1.92 -0.33 13.61
CA GLY A 35 3.12 0.27 14.21
C GLY A 35 4.01 0.98 13.20
N LEU A 36 3.50 1.27 11.99
CA LEU A 36 4.21 2.05 10.99
C LEU A 36 4.06 3.53 11.29
N THR A 37 5.15 4.28 11.10
CA THR A 37 5.12 5.74 11.27
C THR A 37 4.38 6.39 10.11
N TRP A 38 3.84 7.57 10.37
CA TRP A 38 3.18 8.39 9.35
C TRP A 38 4.04 8.58 8.09
N ARG A 39 5.35 8.77 8.25
CA ARG A 39 6.29 8.95 7.13
C ARG A 39 6.34 7.72 6.22
N ILE A 40 6.39 6.52 6.80
CA ILE A 40 6.42 5.26 6.03
C ILE A 40 5.07 5.06 5.33
N LEU A 41 3.97 5.27 6.06
CA LEU A 41 2.62 5.18 5.49
C LEU A 41 2.44 6.14 4.32
N MET A 42 2.87 7.39 4.43
CA MET A 42 2.77 8.37 3.34
C MET A 42 3.65 8.03 2.15
N ALA A 43 4.90 7.62 2.37
CA ALA A 43 5.81 7.26 1.29
C ALA A 43 5.27 6.07 0.48
N GLU A 44 4.84 5.02 1.18
CA GLU A 44 4.39 3.77 0.56
C GLU A 44 2.97 3.88 -0.02
N LEU A 45 2.02 4.50 0.70
CA LEU A 45 0.66 4.71 0.17
C LEU A 45 0.63 5.75 -0.97
N SER A 46 1.49 6.78 -0.95
CA SER A 46 1.61 7.71 -2.09
C SER A 46 2.19 7.03 -3.32
N PHE A 47 3.11 6.07 -3.14
CA PHE A 47 3.61 5.26 -4.24
C PHE A 47 2.48 4.41 -4.85
N ILE A 48 1.64 3.82 -4.00
CA ILE A 48 0.55 2.93 -4.44
C ILE A 48 -0.59 3.69 -5.08
N THR A 49 -1.02 4.81 -4.53
CA THR A 49 -2.05 5.66 -5.17
C THR A 49 -1.58 6.15 -6.55
N ARG A 50 -0.30 6.45 -6.74
CA ARG A 50 0.25 6.77 -8.06
C ARG A 50 0.25 5.55 -8.99
N HIS A 51 0.64 4.37 -8.51
CA HIS A 51 0.70 3.16 -9.32
C HIS A 51 -0.66 2.54 -9.64
N GLU A 52 -1.62 2.52 -8.71
CA GLU A 52 -2.99 2.06 -8.95
C GLU A 52 -3.74 2.99 -9.90
N VAL A 53 -3.54 4.31 -9.82
CA VAL A 53 -4.11 5.25 -10.80
C VAL A 53 -3.55 4.99 -12.21
N ILE A 54 -2.26 4.66 -12.33
CA ILE A 54 -1.64 4.30 -13.62
C ILE A 54 -2.20 2.97 -14.13
N LEU A 55 -2.36 1.97 -13.26
CA LEU A 55 -2.89 0.65 -13.64
C LEU A 55 -4.38 0.69 -14.00
N GLN A 56 -5.18 1.50 -13.29
CA GLN A 56 -6.59 1.74 -13.61
C GLN A 56 -6.74 2.48 -14.95
N LYS A 57 -5.89 3.49 -15.22
CA LYS A 57 -5.84 4.17 -16.53
C LYS A 57 -5.38 3.28 -17.68
N SER A 58 -4.53 2.28 -17.43
CA SER A 58 -4.11 1.33 -18.47
C SER A 58 -5.17 0.25 -18.71
N LYS A 59 -5.89 -0.18 -17.67
CA LYS A 59 -6.98 -1.16 -17.78
C LYS A 59 -8.23 -0.59 -18.49
N THR A 60 -8.52 0.70 -18.30
CA THR A 60 -9.59 1.42 -19.03
C THR A 60 -9.23 1.77 -20.48
N ARG A 61 -7.99 1.52 -20.92
CA ARG A 61 -7.53 1.66 -22.32
C ARG A 61 -7.25 0.32 -22.99
N LYS A 62 -7.84 -0.78 -22.52
CA LYS A 62 -7.97 -1.95 -23.40
C LYS A 62 -9.19 -1.72 -24.28
N PRO A 63 -9.04 -1.48 -25.60
CA PRO A 63 -10.17 -1.69 -26.49
C PRO A 63 -10.52 -3.17 -26.40
N GLU A 64 -11.76 -3.46 -26.04
CA GLU A 64 -12.37 -4.75 -26.31
C GLU A 64 -12.30 -4.94 -27.83
N LEU A 65 -11.40 -5.82 -28.27
CA LEU A 65 -11.36 -6.37 -29.63
C LEU A 65 -12.19 -7.64 -29.65
#